data_AF-A0A4R4Z0X1-F1
#
_entry.id   AF-A0A4R4Z0X1-F1
#
_cell.length_a   1.000
_cell.length_b   1.000
_cell.length_c   1.000
_cell.angle_alpha   90.00
_cell.angle_beta   90.00
_cell.angle_gamma   90.00
#
_symmetry.space_group_name_H-M   'P 1'
#
loop_
_entity.id
_entity.type
_entity.pdbx_description
1 polymer ?
#
loop_
_entity_poly.entity_id
_entity_poly.type
_entity_poly.pdbx_seq_one_letter_code
_entity_poly.pdbx_strand_id
1 'polypeptide(L)'
;MSFVDVHVQALEECGRQSLRVRNMLDVDDAFVGGDGPRPGEARAAVFGDIEGAGSLAAKVNAVWRSIEEDLGAGRNRLKNVHDALGEVAGNFRSAEGANGG
;
A
#
# COMPACT_ATOMS: atom_id res chain seq x y z
N MET A 1 -14.07 -16.66 -26.62
CA MET A 1 -13.54 -16.59 -25.25
C MET A 1 -13.12 -17.99 -24.86
N SER A 2 -11.81 -18.23 -24.83
CA SER A 2 -11.26 -19.49 -24.34
C SER A 2 -11.35 -19.53 -22.81
N PHE A 3 -11.21 -20.72 -22.23
CA PHE A 3 -11.10 -20.88 -20.78
C PHE A 3 -9.92 -20.08 -20.20
N VAL A 4 -8.85 -19.91 -21.00
CA VAL A 4 -7.67 -19.11 -20.65
C VAL A 4 -8.03 -17.62 -20.53
N ASP A 5 -8.86 -17.09 -21.43
CA ASP A 5 -9.33 -15.69 -21.37
C ASP A 5 -10.03 -15.37 -20.04
N VAL A 6 -10.87 -16.27 -19.54
CA VAL A 6 -11.63 -16.07 -18.29
C VAL A 6 -10.69 -16.05 -17.07
N HIS A 7 -9.70 -16.95 -17.03
CA HIS A 7 -8.72 -16.99 -15.94
C HIS A 7 -7.79 -15.78 -15.94
N VAL A 8 -7.31 -15.37 -17.11
CA VAL A 8 -6.49 -14.16 -17.26
C VAL A 8 -7.28 -12.93 -16.83
N GLN A 9 -8.55 -12.81 -17.23
CA GLN A 9 -9.40 -11.69 -16.83
C GLN A 9 -9.62 -11.62 -15.31
N ALA A 10 -9.80 -12.77 -14.65
CA ALA A 10 -9.94 -12.84 -13.20
C ALA A 10 -8.64 -12.42 -12.46
N LEU A 11 -7.47 -12.84 -12.96
CA LEU A 11 -6.16 -12.45 -12.42
C LEU A 11 -5.92 -10.95 -12.58
N GLU A 12 -6.26 -10.39 -13.75
CA GLU A 12 -6.16 -8.96 -14.01
C GLU A 12 -7.09 -8.12 -13.12
N GLU A 13 -8.32 -8.58 -12.89
CA GLU A 13 -9.24 -7.92 -11.96
C GLU A 13 -8.70 -7.94 -10.53
N CYS A 14 -8.18 -9.08 -10.08
CA CYS A 14 -7.52 -9.18 -8.78
C CYS A 14 -6.30 -8.24 -8.68
N GLY A 15 -5.52 -8.12 -9.77
CA GLY A 15 -4.40 -7.18 -9.86
C GLY A 15 -4.85 -5.73 -9.74
N ARG A 16 -5.93 -5.34 -10.43
CA ARG A 16 -6.52 -3.99 -10.33
C ARG A 16 -6.98 -3.67 -8.91
N GLN A 17 -7.68 -4.60 -8.25
CA GLN A 17 -8.10 -4.41 -6.86
C GLN A 17 -6.89 -4.30 -5.92
N SER A 18 -5.85 -5.11 -6.12
CA SER A 18 -4.62 -5.05 -5.34
C SER A 18 -3.91 -3.71 -5.47
N LEU A 19 -3.83 -3.16 -6.69
CA LEU A 19 -3.28 -1.81 -6.93
C LEU A 19 -4.12 -0.71 -6.31
N ARG A 20 -5.45 -0.82 -6.39
CA ARG A 20 -6.36 0.15 -5.77
C ARG A 20 -6.13 0.22 -4.27
N VAL A 21 -6.12 -0.93 -3.60
CA VAL A 21 -5.87 -1.00 -2.16
C VAL A 21 -4.45 -0.54 -1.83
N ARG A 22 -3.45 -0.90 -2.64
CA ARG A 22 -2.06 -0.43 -2.47
C ARG A 22 -1.97 1.10 -2.44
N ASN A 23 -2.66 1.77 -3.36
CA ASN A 23 -2.63 3.23 -3.43
C ASN A 23 -3.37 3.87 -2.25
N MET A 24 -4.42 3.24 -1.70
CA MET A 24 -5.07 3.70 -0.47
C MET A 24 -4.18 3.63 0.77
N LEU A 25 -3.12 2.81 0.75
CA LEU A 25 -2.12 2.73 1.82
C LEU A 25 -1.01 3.77 1.67
N ASP A 26 -1.12 4.72 0.73
CA ASP A 26 -0.21 5.85 0.71
C ASP A 26 -0.42 6.69 1.97
N VAL A 27 0.66 6.99 2.66
CA VAL A 27 0.63 7.80 3.89
C VAL A 27 0.04 9.16 3.57
N ASP A 28 0.42 9.74 2.43
CA ASP A 28 -0.08 11.04 2.02
C ASP A 28 -1.58 11.01 1.67
N ASP A 29 -2.08 9.89 1.12
CA ASP A 29 -3.52 9.69 0.83
C ASP A 29 -4.34 9.36 2.09
N ALA A 30 -3.74 8.67 3.07
CA ALA A 30 -4.39 8.31 4.33
C ALA A 30 -4.77 9.55 5.18
N PHE A 31 -4.10 10.69 4.95
CA PHE A 31 -4.41 11.96 5.63
C PHE A 31 -5.39 12.87 4.86
N VAL A 32 -5.85 12.49 3.67
CA VAL A 32 -6.77 13.31 2.83
C VAL A 32 -8.15 13.54 3.49
N GLY A 33 -8.52 12.70 4.48
CA GLY A 33 -9.77 12.85 5.25
C GLY A 33 -9.65 13.70 6.52
N GLY A 34 -8.44 14.15 6.88
CA GLY A 34 -8.22 15.09 7.99
C GLY A 34 -7.98 16.49 7.44
N ASP A 35 -8.54 17.52 8.06
CA ASP A 35 -8.29 18.94 7.72
C ASP A 35 -6.83 19.39 7.98
N GLY A 36 -5.88 18.47 8.09
CA GLY A 36 -4.50 18.73 8.50
C GLY A 36 -3.49 18.13 7.51
N PRO A 37 -2.41 18.86 7.19
CA PRO A 37 -1.27 18.27 6.49
C PRO A 37 -0.68 17.11 7.31
N ARG A 38 0.05 16.20 6.66
CA ARG A 38 0.83 15.14 7.31
C ARG A 38 1.43 15.69 8.61
N PRO A 39 1.18 15.05 9.77
CA PRO A 39 1.78 15.51 11.02
C PRO A 39 3.29 15.51 10.84
N GLY A 40 3.90 16.70 10.84
CA GLY A 40 5.36 16.81 10.95
C GLY A 40 5.81 16.24 12.29
N GLU A 41 7.13 16.08 12.48
CA GLU A 41 7.64 15.67 13.80
C GLU A 41 7.09 16.60 14.89
N ALA A 42 6.34 16.01 15.82
CA ALA A 42 5.85 16.67 17.00
C ALA A 42 7.06 17.19 17.78
N ARG A 43 7.02 18.48 18.14
CA ARG A 43 8.04 19.15 18.94
C ARG A 43 7.48 19.41 20.33
N ALA A 44 8.34 19.43 21.34
CA ALA A 44 7.94 19.74 22.71
C ALA A 44 7.13 21.04 22.79
N ALA A 45 7.53 22.06 22.03
CA ALA A 45 6.86 23.37 21.94
C ALA A 45 5.37 23.30 21.53
N VAL A 46 4.95 22.25 20.82
CA VAL A 46 3.52 22.05 20.45
C VAL A 46 2.66 21.75 21.68
N PHE A 47 3.25 21.15 22.71
CA PHE A 47 2.55 20.78 23.95
C PHE A 47 2.78 21.83 25.07
N GLY A 48 3.39 22.96 24.74
CA GLY A 48 3.87 23.96 25.69
C GLY A 48 5.21 23.56 26.32
N ASP A 49 5.96 24.55 26.83
CA ASP A 49 7.24 24.35 27.52
C ASP A 49 7.03 23.80 28.95
N ILE A 50 6.24 22.74 29.07
CA ILE A 50 5.94 22.05 30.31
C ILE A 50 6.81 20.81 30.48
N GLU A 51 7.10 20.45 31.72
CA GLU A 51 7.80 19.22 32.04
C GLU A 51 7.04 18.01 31.46
N GLY A 52 7.74 17.13 30.75
CA GLY A 52 7.14 15.98 30.07
C GLY A 52 6.67 16.21 28.63
N ALA A 53 6.59 17.47 28.16
CA ALA A 53 6.20 17.79 26.78
C ALA A 53 7.13 17.12 25.73
N GLY A 54 8.44 17.10 25.99
CA GLY A 54 9.41 16.43 25.11
C GLY A 54 9.21 14.91 25.05
N SER A 55 8.85 14.28 26.17
CA SER A 55 8.58 12.83 26.22
C SER A 55 7.27 12.49 25.48
N LEU A 56 6.25 13.32 25.63
CA LEU A 56 5.00 13.20 24.87
C LEU A 56 5.26 13.34 23.36
N ALA A 57 6.02 14.36 22.95
CA ALA A 57 6.40 14.55 21.55
C ALA A 57 7.15 13.33 20.98
N ALA A 58 8.09 12.76 21.73
CA ALA A 58 8.80 11.55 21.32
C ALA A 58 7.88 10.34 21.15
N LYS A 59 6.92 10.13 22.06
CA LYS A 59 5.93 9.05 21.95
C LYS A 59 5.01 9.23 20.73
N VAL A 60 4.54 10.46 20.49
CA VAL A 60 3.73 10.79 19.31
C VAL A 60 4.50 10.50 18.02
N ASN A 61 5.77 10.92 17.94
CA ASN A 61 6.63 10.66 16.78
C ASN A 61 6.89 9.17 16.56
N ALA A 62 7.09 8.40 17.64
CA ALA A 62 7.30 6.97 17.54
C ALA A 62 6.06 6.25 16.96
N VAL A 63 4.85 6.64 17.39
CA VAL A 63 3.60 6.10 16.84
C VAL A 63 3.48 6.46 15.36
N TRP A 64 3.76 7.71 14.97
CA TRP A 64 3.68 8.12 13.57
C TRP A 64 4.65 7.35 12.68
N ARG A 65 5.90 7.16 13.11
CA ARG A 65 6.87 6.34 12.36
C ARG A 65 6.41 4.90 12.20
N SER A 66 5.85 4.30 13.26
CA SER A 66 5.31 2.93 13.19
C SER A 66 4.19 2.81 12.17
N ILE A 67 3.27 3.79 12.11
CA ILE A 67 2.18 3.81 11.12
C ILE A 67 2.74 3.92 9.70
N GLU A 68 3.73 4.80 9.47
CA GLU A 68 4.38 4.94 8.16
C GLU A 68 5.05 3.64 7.71
N GLU A 69 5.74 2.95 8.63
CA GLU A 69 6.38 1.65 8.38
C GLU A 69 5.35 0.57 8.03
N ASP A 70 4.25 0.47 8.79
CA ASP A 70 3.20 -0.52 8.56
C ASP A 70 2.47 -0.30 7.24
N LEU A 71 2.15 0.96 6.91
CA LEU A 71 1.54 1.32 5.63
C LEU A 71 2.49 1.02 4.46
N GLY A 72 3.77 1.38 4.58
CA GLY A 72 4.80 1.04 3.59
C GLY A 72 4.96 -0.47 3.39
N ALA A 73 4.96 -1.25 4.47
CA ALA A 73 5.00 -2.70 4.41
C ALA A 73 3.76 -3.28 3.70
N GLY A 74 2.56 -2.75 4.00
CA GLY A 74 1.32 -3.12 3.32
C GLY A 74 1.37 -2.84 1.81
N ARG A 75 1.86 -1.67 1.41
CA ARG A 75 2.07 -1.31 -0.01
C ARG A 75 2.99 -2.30 -0.72
N ASN A 76 4.11 -2.66 -0.09
CA ASN A 76 5.07 -3.60 -0.65
C ASN A 76 4.48 -5.01 -0.81
N ARG A 77 3.71 -5.49 0.18
CA ARG A 77 3.02 -6.78 0.10
C ARG A 77 2.02 -6.82 -1.06
N LEU A 78 1.21 -5.78 -1.23
CA LEU A 78 0.24 -5.70 -2.34
C LEU A 78 0.90 -5.54 -3.71
N LYS A 79 2.02 -4.83 -3.78
CA LYS A 79 2.86 -4.79 -4.99
C LYS A 79 3.34 -6.19 -5.37
N ASN A 80 3.86 -6.97 -4.42
CA ASN A 80 4.31 -8.33 -4.67
C ASN A 80 3.17 -9.24 -5.15
N VAL A 81 1.96 -9.10 -4.58
CA VAL A 81 0.76 -9.81 -5.05
C VAL A 81 0.43 -9.45 -6.50
N HIS A 82 0.41 -8.16 -6.84
CA HIS A 82 0.18 -7.71 -8.20
C HIS A 82 1.23 -8.30 -9.18
N ASP A 83 2.50 -8.23 -8.82
CA ASP A 83 3.60 -8.73 -9.66
C ASP A 83 3.45 -10.24 -9.91
N ALA A 84 3.11 -11.02 -8.88
CA ALA A 84 2.84 -12.46 -8.99
C ALA A 84 1.60 -12.78 -9.86
N LEU A 85 0.51 -12.01 -9.72
CA LEU A 85 -0.69 -12.16 -10.57
C LEU A 85 -0.35 -11.91 -12.05
N GLY A 86 0.48 -10.91 -12.33
CA GLY A 86 0.98 -10.60 -13.67
C GLY A 86 1.82 -11.73 -14.27
N GLU A 87 2.69 -12.34 -13.47
CA GLU A 87 3.50 -13.50 -13.88
C GLU A 87 2.61 -14.70 -14.24
N VAL A 88 1.63 -15.04 -13.40
CA VAL A 88 0.70 -16.14 -13.67
C VAL A 88 -0.12 -15.88 -14.94
N ALA A 89 -0.61 -14.65 -15.14
CA ALA A 89 -1.31 -14.29 -16.37
C ALA A 89 -0.42 -14.42 -17.62
N GLY A 90 0.86 -14.03 -17.53
CA GLY A 90 1.85 -14.22 -18.59
C GLY A 90 2.10 -15.69 -18.93
N ASN A 91 2.18 -16.54 -17.92
CA ASN A 91 2.33 -17.99 -18.09
C ASN A 91 1.12 -18.62 -18.79
N PHE A 92 -0.11 -18.22 -18.42
CA PHE A 92 -1.33 -18.66 -19.09
C PHE A 92 -1.34 -18.32 -20.59
N ARG A 93 -1.02 -17.06 -20.95
CA ARG A 93 -0.97 -16.63 -22.36
C ARG A 93 0.11 -17.38 -23.15
N SER A 94 1.27 -17.64 -22.53
CA SER A 94 2.37 -18.38 -23.16
C SER A 94 1.99 -19.84 -23.42
N ALA A 95 1.30 -20.49 -22.48
CA ALA A 95 0.82 -21.86 -22.62
C ALA A 95 -0.25 -22.01 -23.72
N GLU A 96 -1.14 -21.03 -23.87
CA GLU A 96 -2.12 -21.00 -24.95
C GLU A 96 -1.46 -20.83 -26.33
N GLY A 97 -0.49 -19.90 -26.44
CA GLY A 97 0.28 -19.72 -27.68
C GLY A 97 1.14 -20.92 -28.06
N ALA A 98 1.61 -21.71 -27.09
CA ALA A 98 2.39 -22.94 -27.34
C ALA A 98 1.52 -24.16 -27.70
N ASN A 99 0.27 -24.23 -27.22
CA ASN A 99 -0.67 -25.32 -27.53
C ASN A 99 -1.53 -25.06 -28.79
N GLY A 100 -1.52 -23.83 -29.31
CA GLY A 100 -2.30 -23.40 -30.48
C GLY A 100 -1.51 -23.29 -31.79
N GLY A 101 -0.28 -23.82 -31.83
CA GLY A 101 0.58 -23.87 -33.03
C GLY A 101 0.55 -25.23 -33.73
#